data_AF-A0A2U3QGH7-F1
#
_entry.id   AF-A0A2U3QGH7-F1
#
_cell.length_a   1.000
_cell.length_b   1.000
_cell.length_c   1.000
_cell.angle_alpha   90.00
_cell.angle_beta   90.00
_cell.angle_gamma   90.00
#
_symmetry.space_group_name_H-M   'P 1'
#
loop_
_entity.id
_entity.type
_entity.pdbx_description
1 polymer ?
#
loop_
_entity_poly.entity_id
_entity_poly.type
_entity_poly.pdbx_seq_one_letter_code
_entity_poly.pdbx_strand_id
1 'polypeptide(L)'
;MTFQSRAVWVANYNILPSLLTMQDPGNRYIWAAAGFTGTSAAIPSSLLGLPIVFTEKSPALGSKGDIVLCDFKGYAVCLTPQIGVQTSNAVRWYENERSFRIETRVDGTMLLDEPIVPRKGSDTLSTTVVLNA
;
A
#
# COMPACT_ATOMS: atom_id res chain seq x y z
N MET A 1 0.62 22.40 -4.80
CA MET A 1 1.08 21.03 -5.12
C MET A 1 -0.11 20.09 -4.90
N THR A 2 -0.76 19.62 -5.97
CA THR A 2 -2.02 18.84 -5.91
C THR A 2 -1.79 17.39 -5.47
N PHE A 3 -2.76 16.76 -4.82
CA PHE A 3 -2.69 15.36 -4.35
C PHE A 3 -2.39 14.37 -5.48
N GLN A 4 -2.97 14.63 -6.66
CA GLN A 4 -2.88 13.76 -7.83
C GLN A 4 -1.44 13.56 -8.36
N SER A 5 -0.57 14.56 -8.23
CA SER A 5 0.81 14.48 -8.73
C SER A 5 1.71 13.57 -7.89
N ARG A 6 1.29 13.20 -6.68
CA ARG A 6 2.06 12.41 -5.70
C ARG A 6 1.35 11.12 -5.29
N ALA A 7 0.26 10.79 -5.97
CA ALA A 7 -0.55 9.64 -5.63
C ALA A 7 0.19 8.33 -5.98
N VAL A 8 0.00 7.33 -5.12
CA VAL A 8 0.57 6.00 -5.23
C VAL A 8 -0.57 4.99 -5.13
N TRP A 9 -0.52 3.95 -5.95
CA TRP A 9 -1.43 2.81 -5.85
C TRP A 9 -0.93 1.84 -4.78
N VAL A 10 -1.81 1.39 -3.91
CA VAL A 10 -1.55 0.34 -2.93
C VAL A 10 -2.53 -0.80 -3.17
N ALA A 11 -2.00 -2.01 -3.32
CA ALA A 11 -2.77 -3.20 -3.67
C ALA A 11 -2.17 -4.46 -3.04
N ASN A 12 -2.95 -5.53 -2.95
CA ASN A 12 -2.44 -6.85 -2.56
C ASN A 12 -1.80 -7.57 -3.76
N TYR A 13 -0.85 -8.47 -3.50
CA TYR A 13 -0.25 -9.33 -4.54
C TYR A 13 -1.26 -10.23 -5.26
N ASN A 14 -2.37 -10.59 -4.63
CA ASN A 14 -3.40 -11.43 -5.26
C ASN A 14 -4.15 -10.75 -6.41
N ILE A 15 -4.04 -9.43 -6.55
CA ILE A 15 -4.65 -8.64 -7.64
C ILE A 15 -3.81 -8.73 -8.92
N LEU A 16 -2.53 -9.09 -8.79
CA LEU A 16 -1.55 -9.09 -9.87
C LEU A 16 -1.96 -9.96 -11.08
N PRO A 17 -2.48 -11.21 -10.92
CA PRO A 17 -2.93 -12.01 -12.06
C PRO A 17 -4.04 -11.30 -12.85
N SER A 18 -5.00 -10.69 -12.17
CA SER A 18 -6.11 -9.96 -12.80
C SER A 18 -5.66 -8.68 -13.50
N LEU A 19 -4.65 -7.99 -12.97
CA LEU A 19 -4.05 -6.83 -13.63
C LEU A 19 -3.26 -7.22 -14.88
N LEU A 20 -2.52 -8.33 -14.84
CA LEU A 20 -1.75 -8.81 -15.99
C LEU A 20 -2.64 -9.33 -17.12
N THR A 21 -3.78 -9.94 -16.80
CA THR A 21 -4.73 -10.47 -17.80
C THR A 21 -5.77 -9.44 -18.24
N MET A 22 -5.71 -8.20 -17.75
CA MET A 22 -6.62 -7.13 -18.15
C MET A 22 -6.41 -6.81 -19.64
N GLN A 23 -7.46 -7.00 -20.44
CA GLN A 23 -7.44 -6.83 -21.89
C GLN A 23 -8.47 -5.82 -22.36
N ASP A 24 -8.14 -5.13 -23.45
CA ASP A 24 -9.12 -4.34 -24.20
C ASP A 24 -10.07 -5.26 -25.01
N PRO A 25 -11.17 -4.75 -25.56
CA PRO A 25 -12.04 -5.52 -26.45
C PRO A 25 -11.34 -6.08 -27.71
N GLY A 26 -10.12 -5.59 -28.02
CA GLY A 26 -9.25 -6.06 -29.09
C GLY A 26 -8.27 -7.15 -28.66
N ASN A 27 -8.42 -7.73 -27.47
CA ASN A 27 -7.59 -8.80 -26.91
C ASN A 27 -6.12 -8.41 -26.68
N ARG A 28 -5.85 -7.11 -26.45
CA ARG A 28 -4.52 -6.58 -26.13
C ARG A 28 -4.42 -6.36 -24.62
N TYR A 29 -3.30 -6.79 -24.02
CA TYR A 29 -3.04 -6.52 -22.61
C TYR A 29 -2.86 -5.02 -22.38
N ILE A 30 -3.58 -4.49 -21.38
CA ILE A 30 -3.63 -3.06 -21.07
C ILE A 30 -2.43 -2.64 -20.21
N TRP A 31 -2.06 -3.49 -19.23
CA TRP A 31 -1.03 -3.18 -18.25
C TRP A 31 0.31 -3.87 -18.54
N ALA A 32 0.27 -5.12 -19.00
CA ALA A 32 1.44 -5.79 -19.54
C ALA A 32 1.72 -5.21 -20.93
N ALA A 33 2.86 -4.54 -21.12
CA ALA A 33 3.23 -3.99 -22.41
C ALA A 33 3.20 -5.08 -23.50
N ALA A 34 2.97 -4.71 -24.76
CA ALA A 34 3.00 -5.62 -25.91
C ALA A 34 4.32 -6.42 -26.08
N GLY A 35 5.36 -6.09 -25.30
CA GLY A 35 6.64 -6.79 -25.18
C GLY A 35 6.80 -7.63 -23.90
N PHE A 36 5.73 -7.92 -23.15
CA PHE A 36 5.72 -8.92 -22.07
C PHE A 36 5.77 -10.34 -22.69
N THR A 37 6.76 -10.57 -23.56
CA THR A 37 6.99 -11.83 -24.25
C THR A 37 7.91 -12.69 -23.39
N GLY A 38 7.38 -13.19 -22.27
CA GLY A 38 8.06 -14.20 -21.46
C GLY A 38 7.97 -13.99 -19.95
N THR A 39 8.25 -15.07 -19.21
CA THR A 39 8.32 -15.16 -17.75
C THR A 39 9.49 -14.36 -17.11
N SER A 40 10.29 -13.69 -17.94
CA SER A 40 11.49 -12.94 -17.55
C SER A 40 11.32 -11.42 -17.56
N ALA A 41 10.17 -10.90 -18.00
CA ALA A 41 9.88 -9.48 -17.94
C ALA A 41 9.50 -9.07 -16.51
N ALA A 42 10.14 -8.02 -15.99
CA ALA A 42 9.82 -7.47 -14.68
C ALA A 42 8.37 -6.97 -14.66
N ILE A 43 7.67 -7.23 -13.55
CA ILE A 43 6.32 -6.71 -13.31
C ILE A 43 6.37 -5.17 -13.44
N PRO A 44 5.50 -4.55 -14.26
CA PRO A 44 5.46 -3.11 -14.39
C PRO A 44 5.31 -2.44 -13.01
N SER A 45 6.19 -1.49 -12.69
CA SER A 45 6.18 -0.78 -11.40
C SER A 45 5.25 0.43 -11.37
N SER A 46 4.48 0.65 -12.43
CA SER A 46 3.53 1.76 -12.54
C SER A 46 2.21 1.33 -13.18
N LEU A 47 1.12 1.95 -12.75
CA LEU A 47 -0.24 1.79 -13.27
C LEU A 47 -0.79 3.18 -13.60
N LEU A 48 -1.23 3.39 -14.84
CA LEU A 48 -1.73 4.70 -15.34
C LEU A 48 -0.75 5.87 -15.11
N GLY A 49 0.55 5.61 -15.17
CA GLY A 49 1.59 6.62 -14.95
C GLY A 49 1.89 6.97 -13.48
N LEU A 50 1.24 6.29 -12.53
CA LEU A 50 1.50 6.41 -11.10
C LEU A 50 2.19 5.15 -10.56
N PRO A 51 3.08 5.24 -9.56
CA PRO A 51 3.73 4.08 -8.98
C PRO A 51 2.73 3.16 -8.26
N ILE A 52 2.99 1.85 -8.27
CA ILE A 52 2.20 0.85 -7.53
C ILE A 52 3.08 0.13 -6.49
N VAL A 53 2.55 0.00 -5.28
CA VAL A 53 3.17 -0.69 -4.14
C VAL A 53 2.28 -1.88 -3.78
N PHE A 54 2.89 -3.06 -3.80
CA PHE A 54 2.21 -4.29 -3.38
C PHE A 54 2.49 -4.58 -1.91
N THR A 55 1.44 -4.87 -1.14
CA THR A 55 1.54 -5.24 0.27
C THR A 55 0.50 -6.28 0.65
N GLU A 56 0.91 -7.28 1.41
CA GLU A 56 0.01 -8.31 1.96
C GLU A 56 -1.00 -7.75 2.96
N LYS A 57 -0.78 -6.54 3.45
CA LYS A 57 -1.67 -5.87 4.41
C LYS A 57 -2.91 -5.27 3.74
N SER A 58 -2.93 -5.17 2.42
CA SER A 58 -4.11 -4.72 1.67
C SER A 58 -5.15 -5.85 1.60
N PRO A 59 -6.47 -5.55 1.66
CA PRO A 59 -7.53 -6.53 1.46
C PRO A 59 -7.39 -7.32 0.15
N ALA A 60 -7.99 -8.51 0.12
CA ALA A 60 -8.01 -9.33 -1.08
C ALA A 60 -8.93 -8.77 -2.17
N LEU A 61 -8.64 -9.11 -3.42
CA LEU A 61 -9.46 -8.76 -4.59
C LEU A 61 -10.95 -9.02 -4.34
N GLY A 62 -11.81 -8.03 -4.61
CA GLY A 62 -13.26 -8.13 -4.42
C GLY A 62 -13.75 -7.77 -3.01
N SER A 63 -12.86 -7.42 -2.09
CA SER A 63 -13.22 -6.73 -0.85
C SER A 63 -13.13 -5.22 -1.04
N LYS A 64 -14.00 -4.46 -0.38
CA LYS A 64 -13.87 -2.99 -0.34
C LYS A 64 -12.46 -2.60 0.13
N GLY A 65 -11.75 -1.76 -0.64
CA GLY A 65 -10.35 -1.44 -0.32
C GLY A 65 -9.30 -2.35 -0.92
N ASP A 66 -9.65 -3.19 -1.89
CA ASP A 66 -8.68 -4.01 -2.61
C ASP A 66 -7.62 -3.18 -3.35
N ILE A 67 -8.05 -2.09 -4.00
CA ILE A 67 -7.18 -1.09 -4.63
C ILE A 67 -7.42 0.27 -3.98
N VAL A 68 -6.32 0.86 -3.52
CA VAL A 68 -6.31 2.17 -2.87
C VAL A 68 -5.41 3.12 -3.64
N LEU A 69 -5.90 4.33 -3.89
CA LEU A 69 -5.09 5.45 -4.38
C LEU A 69 -4.84 6.41 -3.22
N CYS A 70 -3.59 6.60 -2.81
CA CYS A 70 -3.27 7.47 -1.67
C CYS A 70 -2.03 8.34 -1.90
N ASP A 71 -1.99 9.51 -1.24
CA ASP A 71 -0.78 10.31 -1.06
C ASP A 71 -0.26 10.15 0.38
N PHE A 72 0.87 9.46 0.56
CA PHE A 72 1.47 9.21 1.88
C PHE A 72 1.83 10.50 2.65
N LYS A 73 1.96 11.66 1.99
CA LYS A 73 2.20 12.93 2.69
C LYS A 73 1.01 13.42 3.49
N GLY A 74 -0.20 12.91 3.23
CA GLY A 74 -1.38 13.23 4.03
C GLY A 74 -1.59 12.31 5.24
N TYR A 75 -0.64 11.42 5.54
CA TYR A 75 -0.67 10.53 6.71
C TYR A 75 0.49 10.86 7.65
N ALA A 76 0.18 11.18 8.90
CA ALA A 76 1.17 11.45 9.94
C ALA A 76 1.46 10.16 10.71
N VAL A 77 2.73 9.79 10.82
CA VAL A 77 3.19 8.66 11.62
C VAL A 77 4.06 9.18 12.75
N CYS A 78 3.71 8.82 13.98
CA CYS A 78 4.48 9.09 15.18
C CYS A 78 5.18 7.79 15.61
N LEU A 79 6.50 7.76 15.48
CA LEU A 79 7.33 6.62 15.86
C LEU A 79 8.22 6.97 17.05
N THR A 80 8.32 6.07 18.02
CA THR A 80 9.35 6.21 19.07
C THR A 80 10.73 6.00 18.43
N PRO A 81 11.69 6.92 18.60
CA PRO A 81 12.97 6.87 17.89
C PRO A 81 13.86 5.67 18.25
N GLN A 82 13.56 4.97 19.35
CA GLN A 82 14.36 3.86 19.84
C GLN A 82 13.55 2.56 19.88
N ILE A 83 14.10 1.53 19.24
CA ILE A 83 13.63 0.15 19.39
C ILE A 83 14.24 -0.40 20.67
N GLY A 84 13.39 -0.75 21.64
CA GLY A 84 13.83 -1.36 22.89
C GLY A 84 14.07 -2.84 22.69
N VAL A 85 15.33 -3.29 22.72
CA VAL A 85 15.67 -4.72 22.68
C VAL A 85 16.18 -5.13 24.05
N GLN A 86 15.51 -6.09 24.66
CA GLN A 86 15.88 -6.66 25.95
C GLN A 86 16.12 -8.15 25.80
N THR A 87 17.17 -8.65 26.44
CA THR A 87 17.52 -10.06 26.49
C THR A 87 17.67 -10.47 27.95
N SER A 88 17.08 -11.60 28.32
CA SER A 88 17.15 -12.14 29.68
C SER A 88 17.15 -13.66 29.67
N ASN A 89 17.87 -14.25 30.63
CA ASN A 89 17.82 -15.68 30.98
C ASN A 89 17.19 -15.90 32.36
N ALA A 90 16.70 -14.85 33.02
CA ALA A 90 16.33 -14.87 34.44
C ALA A 90 15.13 -15.79 34.75
N VAL A 91 14.24 -16.05 33.78
CA VAL A 91 13.03 -16.87 33.99
C VAL A 91 13.31 -18.38 33.89
N ARG A 92 14.40 -18.78 33.22
CA ARG A 92 14.70 -20.18 32.88
C ARG A 92 16.18 -20.53 33.07
N TRP A 93 16.76 -20.20 34.23
CA TRP A 93 18.20 -20.37 34.48
C TRP A 93 18.70 -21.82 34.39
N TYR A 94 17.83 -22.80 34.64
CA TYR A 94 18.16 -24.22 34.55
C TYR A 94 18.03 -24.80 33.15
N GLU A 95 17.40 -24.07 32.23
CA GLU A 95 17.24 -24.45 30.83
C GLU A 95 18.18 -23.61 29.98
N ASN A 96 18.75 -24.17 28.91
CA ASN A 96 19.66 -23.43 28.04
C ASN A 96 18.88 -22.53 27.06
N GLU A 97 18.02 -21.66 27.59
CA GLU A 97 17.12 -20.81 26.83
C GLU A 97 17.35 -19.32 27.11
N ARG A 98 17.15 -18.49 26.10
CA ARG A 98 17.30 -17.03 26.18
C ARG A 98 16.03 -16.37 25.65
N SER A 99 15.42 -15.53 26.46
CA SER A 99 14.26 -14.75 26.06
C SER A 99 14.69 -13.42 25.43
N PHE A 100 14.03 -13.05 24.33
CA PHE A 100 14.20 -11.76 23.67
C PHE A 100 12.87 -11.02 23.65
N ARG A 101 12.88 -9.74 24.03
CA ARG A 101 11.74 -8.83 23.97
C ARG A 101 12.12 -7.64 23.11
N ILE A 102 11.29 -7.35 22.11
CA ILE A 102 11.45 -6.20 21.22
C ILE A 102 10.22 -5.33 21.37
N GLU A 103 10.41 -4.08 21.75
CA GLU A 103 9.34 -3.10 21.92
C GLU A 103 9.49 -1.96 20.92
N THR A 104 8.40 -1.66 20.24
CA THR A 104 8.22 -0.44 19.47
C THR A 104 6.82 0.10 19.69
N ARG A 105 6.68 1.42 19.70
CA ARG A 105 5.39 2.10 19.75
C ARG A 105 5.28 2.95 18.50
N VAL A 106 4.24 2.67 17.73
CA VAL A 106 3.91 3.37 16.49
C VAL A 106 2.47 3.82 16.61
N ASP A 107 2.23 5.09 16.33
CA ASP A 107 0.90 5.65 16.18
C ASP A 107 0.81 6.37 14.84
N GLY A 108 -0.39 6.52 14.30
CA GLY A 108 -0.59 7.18 13.02
C GLY A 108 -2.00 7.69 12.84
N THR A 109 -2.11 8.88 12.28
CA THR A 109 -3.40 9.49 11.96
C THR A 109 -3.37 10.17 10.60
N MET A 110 -4.54 10.27 9.98
CA MET A 110 -4.69 11.06 8.76
C MET A 110 -4.64 12.54 9.11
N LEU A 111 -3.99 13.35 8.27
CA LEU A 111 -3.93 14.81 8.46
C LEU A 111 -5.23 15.51 8.07
N LEU A 112 -6.13 14.81 7.38
CA LEU A 112 -7.43 15.28 6.95
C LEU A 112 -8.48 14.37 7.55
N ASP A 113 -9.39 14.93 8.35
CA ASP A 113 -10.49 14.16 8.94
C ASP A 113 -11.63 13.97 7.93
N GLU A 114 -11.85 14.97 7.07
CA GLU A 114 -12.92 14.97 6.09
C GLU A 114 -12.41 15.34 4.68
N PRO A 115 -13.07 14.80 3.64
CA PRO A 115 -12.77 15.19 2.28
C PRO A 115 -13.05 16.68 2.01
N ILE A 116 -12.21 17.31 1.19
CA ILE A 116 -12.31 18.74 0.86
C ILE A 116 -13.13 18.93 -0.41
N VAL A 117 -14.11 19.83 -0.38
CA VAL A 117 -14.83 20.28 -1.59
C VAL A 117 -14.13 21.52 -2.16
N PRO A 118 -13.59 21.47 -3.39
CA PRO A 118 -12.95 22.62 -4.02
C PRO A 118 -13.94 23.75 -4.27
N ARG A 119 -13.49 25.00 -4.09
CA ARG A 119 -14.32 26.20 -4.33
C ARG A 119 -14.91 26.31 -5.76
N LYS A 120 -14.29 25.65 -6.74
CA LYS A 120 -14.69 25.66 -8.16
C LYS A 120 -14.90 24.25 -8.73
N GLY A 121 -15.42 23.32 -7.94
CA GLY A 121 -15.72 21.96 -8.40
C GLY A 121 -16.76 21.29 -7.52
N SER A 122 -17.56 20.41 -8.11
CA SER A 122 -18.46 19.51 -7.38
C SER A 122 -17.75 18.28 -6.83
N ASP A 123 -16.56 17.97 -7.34
CA ASP A 123 -15.85 16.74 -7.02
C ASP A 123 -15.10 16.86 -5.70
N THR A 124 -15.45 15.97 -4.79
CA THR A 124 -14.82 15.86 -3.49
C THR A 124 -13.38 15.33 -3.62
N LEU A 125 -12.42 16.04 -3.05
CA LEU A 125 -11.01 15.65 -3.04
C LEU A 125 -10.62 15.06 -1.68
N SER A 126 -9.91 13.94 -1.70
CA SER A 126 -9.33 13.30 -0.52
C SER A 126 -7.89 12.90 -0.82
N THR A 127 -7.08 12.79 0.24
CA THR A 127 -5.73 12.19 0.17
C THR A 127 -5.80 10.71 -0.19
N THR A 128 -6.87 10.02 0.19
CA THR A 128 -7.02 8.58 0.02
C THR A 128 -8.39 8.27 -0.58
N VAL A 129 -8.40 7.45 -1.63
CA VAL A 129 -9.60 6.98 -2.33
C VAL A 129 -9.52 5.46 -2.44
N VAL A 130 -10.66 4.80 -2.22
CA VAL A 130 -10.78 3.35 -2.15
C VAL A 130 -11.82 2.90 -3.18
N LEU A 131 -11.52 1.81 -3.90
CA LEU A 131 -12.52 1.14 -4.72
C LEU A 131 -13.58 0.46 -3.83
N ASN A 132 -14.85 0.73 -4.13
CA ASN A 132 -15.97 0.00 -3.55
C ASN A 132 -16.27 -1.21 -4.45
N ALA A 133 -16.45 -2.37 -3.84
CA ALA A 133 -16.81 -3.59 -4.55
C ALA A 133 -18.21 -3.51 -5.16
#